data_AF-A0A918L6U3-F1
#
_entry.id   AF-A0A918L6U3-F1
#
_cell.length_a   1.000
_cell.length_b   1.000
_cell.length_c   1.000
_cell.angle_alpha   90.00
_cell.angle_beta   90.00
_cell.angle_gamma   90.00
#
_symmetry.space_group_name_H-M   'P 1'
#
loop_
_entity.id
_entity.type
_entity.pdbx_description
1 polymer ?
#
loop_
_entity_poly.entity_id
_entity_poly.type
_entity_poly.pdbx_seq_one_letter_code
_entity_poly.pdbx_strand_id
1 'polypeptide(L)'
;MVTLRRVGAAALLAGLLTCLPSVALAQTPEEDPRATQHDGNAVAKDCPQLWPGSTAVQLTDSDPSKQYIDITSVPDGVEVVGVVVKGGDGYNTYDAPDLGALPWLDLYSPLNNGGNIPDVSHWFACGVKDTTTTTTTTTSSGTTTTTAPGETTTDVTPTTDVPTSPEVTTTTAPGAPGEDDDLADTGANPGWLLLTGLLLLAGGGLALFSPKVRAAFARR
;
A
#
# COMPACT_ATOMS: atom_id res chain seq x y z
N MET A 1 -43.05 -68.09 43.26
CA MET A 1 -43.73 -66.78 43.07
C MET A 1 -42.66 -65.79 42.61
N VAL A 2 -42.62 -65.46 41.31
CA VAL A 2 -43.22 -64.23 40.72
C VAL A 2 -42.34 -63.01 41.06
N THR A 3 -41.77 -62.15 40.19
CA THR A 3 -41.77 -61.96 38.72
C THR A 3 -40.74 -60.87 38.36
N LEU A 4 -39.87 -61.13 37.38
CA LEU A 4 -39.53 -60.34 36.18
C LEU A 4 -39.40 -58.78 36.19
N ARG A 5 -38.37 -58.33 35.44
CA ARG A 5 -38.20 -57.08 34.61
C ARG A 5 -37.38 -55.94 35.24
N ARG A 6 -36.59 -55.12 34.52
CA ARG A 6 -35.96 -55.02 33.17
C ARG A 6 -35.17 -53.67 33.19
N VAL A 7 -34.35 -53.43 32.16
CA VAL A 7 -33.88 -52.11 31.64
C VAL A 7 -32.79 -51.45 32.51
N GLY A 8 -31.57 -51.15 32.07
CA GLY A 8 -31.11 -50.63 30.78
C GLY A 8 -30.68 -49.18 30.99
N ALA A 9 -29.37 -48.91 31.06
CA ALA A 9 -28.85 -47.55 31.06
C ALA A 9 -27.78 -47.46 29.97
N ALA A 10 -28.21 -46.95 28.83
CA ALA A 10 -27.38 -46.62 27.69
C ALA A 10 -26.39 -45.52 28.05
N ALA A 11 -25.15 -45.68 27.59
CA ALA A 11 -24.12 -44.66 27.61
C ALA A 11 -24.55 -43.46 26.75
N LEU A 12 -24.69 -42.30 27.36
CA LEU A 12 -24.78 -41.00 26.68
C LEU A 12 -23.47 -40.26 26.96
N LEU A 13 -22.41 -40.62 26.22
CA LEU A 13 -21.27 -39.73 26.04
C LEU A 13 -21.72 -38.62 25.07
N ALA A 14 -22.20 -37.51 25.63
CA ALA A 14 -22.36 -36.27 24.88
C ALA A 14 -20.96 -35.75 24.54
N GLY A 15 -20.52 -35.98 23.29
CA GLY A 15 -19.35 -35.35 22.72
C GLY A 15 -19.55 -33.84 22.69
N LEU A 16 -18.99 -33.15 23.68
CA LEU A 16 -18.89 -31.70 23.72
C LEU A 16 -17.83 -31.30 22.69
N LEU A 17 -18.24 -31.22 21.43
CA LEU A 17 -17.44 -30.66 20.35
C LEU A 17 -17.32 -29.16 20.63
N THR A 18 -16.29 -28.78 21.39
CA THR A 18 -15.93 -27.39 21.64
C THR A 18 -15.52 -26.76 20.33
N CYS A 19 -16.47 -26.14 19.66
CA CYS A 19 -16.23 -25.20 18.57
C CYS A 19 -15.46 -24.02 19.18
N LEU A 20 -14.14 -24.11 19.19
CA LEU A 20 -13.28 -22.99 19.52
C LEU A 20 -13.51 -21.94 18.42
N PRO A 21 -14.01 -20.74 18.73
CA PRO A 21 -14.02 -19.69 17.73
C PRO A 21 -12.56 -19.41 17.39
N SER A 22 -12.16 -19.73 16.16
CA SER A 22 -10.91 -19.27 15.59
C SER A 22 -10.97 -17.75 15.57
N VAL A 23 -10.45 -17.11 16.62
CA VAL A 23 -10.18 -15.69 16.61
C VAL A 23 -9.04 -15.50 15.62
N ALA A 24 -9.36 -14.99 14.43
CA ALA A 24 -8.34 -14.47 13.53
C ALA A 24 -7.69 -13.30 14.26
N LEU A 25 -6.51 -13.52 14.81
CA LEU A 25 -5.66 -12.42 15.26
C LEU A 25 -5.25 -11.68 14.00
N ALA A 26 -5.90 -10.53 13.74
CA ALA A 26 -5.36 -9.57 12.80
C ALA A 26 -3.96 -9.22 13.32
N GLN A 27 -2.92 -9.66 12.61
CA GLN A 27 -1.57 -9.23 12.91
C GLN A 27 -1.55 -7.73 12.66
N THR A 28 -1.37 -6.94 13.71
CA THR A 28 -1.06 -5.53 13.55
C THR A 28 0.26 -5.47 12.79
N PRO A 29 0.33 -4.75 11.65
CA PRO A 29 1.59 -4.45 11.00
C PRO A 29 2.62 -4.01 12.04
N GLU A 30 3.78 -4.68 12.05
CA GLU A 30 4.90 -4.27 12.88
C GLU A 30 5.57 -3.06 12.23
N GLU A 31 6.06 -2.11 13.04
CA GLU A 31 6.82 -0.96 12.54
C GLU A 31 8.02 -1.42 11.72
N ASP A 32 8.27 -0.78 10.58
CA ASP A 32 9.38 -1.12 9.71
C ASP A 32 10.68 -0.61 10.32
N PRO A 33 11.63 -1.48 10.69
CA PRO A 33 12.89 -1.06 11.29
C PRO A 33 13.76 -0.23 10.35
N ARG A 34 13.46 -0.21 9.04
CA ARG A 34 14.14 0.63 8.03
C ARG A 34 13.58 2.05 7.99
N ALA A 35 12.44 2.31 8.61
CA ALA A 35 11.75 3.60 8.56
C ALA A 35 12.03 4.43 9.81
N THR A 36 12.20 5.73 9.63
CA THR A 36 12.05 6.71 10.72
C THR A 36 10.74 7.45 10.55
N GLN A 37 9.87 7.37 11.56
CA GLN A 37 8.57 8.02 11.56
C GLN A 37 8.66 9.50 11.96
N HIS A 38 7.89 10.33 11.27
CA HIS A 38 7.74 11.75 11.55
C HIS A 38 6.27 12.17 11.50
N ASP A 39 5.92 13.13 12.36
CA ASP A 39 4.61 13.78 12.33
C ASP A 39 4.56 14.89 11.27
N GLY A 40 3.36 15.15 10.74
CA GLY A 40 3.07 16.29 9.89
C GLY A 40 3.27 16.04 8.40
N ASN A 41 3.82 17.04 7.71
CA ASN A 41 3.92 17.04 6.26
C ASN A 41 5.35 17.30 5.80
N ALA A 42 5.81 16.47 4.87
CA ALA A 42 7.01 16.68 4.10
C ALA A 42 6.65 16.80 2.63
N VAL A 43 7.40 17.64 1.91
CA VAL A 43 7.25 17.84 0.47
C VAL A 43 8.62 17.79 -0.21
N ALA A 44 8.62 17.56 -1.52
CA ALA A 44 9.84 17.44 -2.34
C ALA A 44 10.88 18.57 -2.12
N LYS A 45 10.44 19.80 -1.83
CA LYS A 45 11.35 20.93 -1.54
C LYS A 45 12.13 20.80 -0.22
N ASP A 46 11.74 19.86 0.65
CA ASP A 46 12.35 19.62 1.94
C ASP A 46 13.54 18.66 1.85
N CYS A 47 13.82 18.07 0.68
CA CYS A 47 14.96 17.18 0.45
C CYS A 47 16.30 17.75 0.98
N PRO A 48 16.69 19.02 0.71
CA PRO A 48 17.94 19.57 1.24
C PRO A 48 17.98 19.70 2.77
N GLN A 49 16.81 19.78 3.43
CA GLN A 49 16.71 19.83 4.88
C GLN A 49 16.78 18.43 5.50
N LEU A 50 16.13 17.45 4.88
CA LEU A 50 16.13 16.05 5.32
C LEU A 50 17.48 15.37 5.04
N TRP A 51 18.02 15.56 3.84
CA TRP A 51 19.31 15.06 3.38
C TRP A 51 20.13 16.20 2.73
N PRO A 52 21.10 16.78 3.46
CA PRO A 52 21.91 17.89 2.97
C PRO A 52 22.59 17.61 1.61
N GLY A 53 22.42 18.53 0.66
CA GLY A 53 22.99 18.42 -0.69
C GLY A 53 22.12 17.66 -1.70
N SER A 54 21.00 17.08 -1.27
CA SER A 54 20.07 16.38 -2.15
C SER A 54 19.01 17.32 -2.76
N THR A 55 18.36 16.84 -3.81
CA THR A 55 17.19 17.44 -4.44
C THR A 55 16.15 16.36 -4.73
N ALA A 56 14.90 16.74 -4.93
CA ALA A 56 13.89 15.78 -5.34
C ALA A 56 14.22 15.19 -6.73
N VAL A 57 14.10 13.87 -6.84
CA VAL A 57 14.35 13.12 -8.07
C VAL A 57 13.15 12.25 -8.39
N GLN A 58 12.87 12.10 -9.68
CA GLN A 58 11.81 11.23 -10.15
C GLN A 58 12.35 9.81 -10.29
N LEU A 59 11.77 8.88 -9.55
CA LEU A 59 12.04 7.45 -9.71
C LEU A 59 10.90 6.79 -10.49
N THR A 60 11.16 5.62 -11.04
CA THR A 60 10.10 4.77 -11.57
C THR A 60 9.60 3.89 -10.43
N ASP A 61 8.33 4.02 -10.08
CA ASP A 61 7.65 3.09 -9.18
C ASP A 61 7.01 1.97 -9.98
N SER A 62 7.01 0.78 -9.38
CA SER A 62 6.18 -0.33 -9.82
C SER A 62 5.09 -0.51 -8.78
N ASP A 63 3.99 0.23 -8.93
CA ASP A 63 2.85 0.28 -8.00
C ASP A 63 2.45 -1.12 -7.47
N PRO A 64 2.58 -1.39 -6.16
CA PRO A 64 2.15 -2.61 -5.51
C PRO A 64 1.08 -2.32 -4.43
N SER A 65 0.05 -1.51 -4.73
CA SER A 65 -1.15 -1.18 -3.91
C SER A 65 -1.15 0.20 -3.26
N LYS A 66 -2.35 0.68 -2.88
CA LYS A 66 -2.55 2.00 -2.25
C LYS A 66 -1.75 2.23 -0.97
N GLN A 67 -1.21 1.20 -0.32
CA GLN A 67 -0.59 1.28 1.01
C GLN A 67 0.94 1.15 0.99
N TYR A 68 1.51 0.65 -0.11
CA TYR A 68 2.93 0.34 -0.22
C TYR A 68 3.49 0.89 -1.53
N ILE A 69 4.79 1.19 -1.55
CA ILE A 69 5.51 1.54 -2.77
C ILE A 69 6.71 0.61 -2.95
N ASP A 70 6.95 0.21 -4.19
CA ASP A 70 8.14 -0.52 -4.59
C ASP A 70 8.97 0.35 -5.54
N ILE A 71 10.26 0.47 -5.23
CA ILE A 71 11.24 1.17 -6.05
C ILE A 71 12.18 0.13 -6.63
N THR A 72 12.05 -0.12 -7.93
CA THR A 72 12.78 -1.18 -8.63
C THR A 72 13.95 -0.69 -9.45
N SER A 73 13.98 0.62 -9.77
CA SER A 73 15.07 1.22 -10.53
C SER A 73 15.29 2.68 -10.14
N VAL A 74 16.52 3.13 -10.33
CA VAL A 74 16.95 4.53 -10.18
C VAL A 74 17.50 5.00 -11.53
N PRO A 75 17.16 6.21 -12.01
CA PRO A 75 17.70 6.74 -13.25
C PRO A 75 19.23 6.84 -13.23
N ASP A 76 19.86 6.64 -14.39
CA ASP A 76 21.30 6.82 -14.54
C ASP A 76 21.73 8.23 -14.12
N GLY A 77 22.88 8.32 -13.43
CA GLY A 77 23.44 9.59 -12.97
C GLY A 77 22.71 10.21 -11.78
N VAL A 78 21.91 9.43 -11.06
CA VAL A 78 21.28 9.83 -9.79
C VAL A 78 21.70 8.86 -8.69
N GLU A 79 22.26 9.40 -7.61
CA GLU A 79 22.44 8.69 -6.35
C GLU A 79 21.27 9.04 -5.43
N VAL A 80 20.36 8.09 -5.22
CA VAL A 80 19.26 8.29 -4.26
C VAL A 80 19.79 8.13 -2.85
N VAL A 81 19.54 9.13 -2.01
CA VAL A 81 20.00 9.15 -0.61
C VAL A 81 18.88 8.85 0.37
N GLY A 82 17.62 9.07 -0.02
CA GLY A 82 16.48 8.70 0.81
C GLY A 82 15.14 8.80 0.10
N VAL A 83 14.13 8.21 0.72
CA VAL A 83 12.75 8.16 0.22
C VAL A 83 11.81 8.63 1.33
N VAL A 84 10.79 9.39 0.95
CA VAL A 84 9.73 9.83 1.85
C VAL A 84 8.41 9.23 1.41
N VAL A 85 7.72 8.55 2.32
CA VAL A 85 6.40 7.96 2.07
C VAL A 85 5.39 8.56 3.04
N LYS A 86 4.39 9.24 2.49
CA LYS A 86 3.41 10.03 3.25
C LYS A 86 2.04 9.38 3.24
N GLY A 87 1.42 9.26 4.41
CA GLY A 87 0.06 8.79 4.59
C GLY A 87 -0.48 9.21 5.95
N GLY A 88 -1.81 9.36 6.06
CA GLY A 88 -2.44 9.90 7.27
C GLY A 88 -1.88 11.27 7.68
N ASP A 89 -1.59 11.42 8.98
CA ASP A 89 -1.11 12.66 9.60
C ASP A 89 0.43 12.79 9.64
N GLY A 90 1.17 11.85 9.05
CA GLY A 90 2.63 11.79 9.13
C GLY A 90 3.31 11.32 7.85
N TYR A 91 4.61 11.04 7.97
CA TYR A 91 5.43 10.45 6.91
C TYR A 91 6.57 9.61 7.49
N ASN A 92 6.99 8.60 6.74
CA ASN A 92 8.19 7.83 7.02
C ASN A 92 9.32 8.32 6.11
N THR A 93 10.52 8.42 6.67
CA THR A 93 11.77 8.57 5.91
C THR A 93 12.51 7.25 5.88
N TYR A 94 13.06 6.90 4.72
CA TYR A 94 13.88 5.73 4.53
C TYR A 94 15.24 6.17 3.98
N ASP A 95 16.29 5.93 4.74
CA ASP A 95 17.67 6.20 4.31
C ASP A 95 18.12 5.11 3.34
N ALA A 96 18.60 5.50 2.16
CA ALA A 96 19.02 4.55 1.12
C ALA A 96 20.09 3.55 1.59
N PRO A 97 21.08 3.93 2.43
CA PRO A 97 22.03 2.97 3.01
C PRO A 97 21.37 1.86 3.84
N ASP A 98 20.28 2.17 4.54
CA ASP A 98 19.56 1.22 5.40
C ASP A 98 18.62 0.31 4.61
N LEU A 99 18.22 0.74 3.40
CA LEU A 99 17.44 -0.06 2.46
C LEU A 99 18.29 -1.09 1.70
N GLY A 100 19.59 -0.87 1.58
CA GLY A 100 20.51 -1.73 0.84
C GLY A 100 20.35 -1.62 -0.69
N ALA A 101 20.68 -2.70 -1.41
CA ALA A 101 20.60 -2.71 -2.87
C ALA A 101 19.15 -2.83 -3.36
N LEU A 102 18.85 -2.20 -4.51
CA LEU A 102 17.56 -2.34 -5.18
C LEU A 102 17.23 -3.81 -5.51
N PRO A 103 15.94 -4.19 -5.56
CA PRO A 103 14.76 -3.33 -5.37
C PRO A 103 14.45 -3.06 -3.89
N TRP A 104 13.91 -1.87 -3.61
CA TRP A 104 13.39 -1.53 -2.29
C TRP A 104 11.89 -1.79 -2.29
N LEU A 105 11.47 -2.78 -1.50
CA LEU A 105 10.11 -3.29 -1.49
C LEU A 105 9.36 -2.90 -0.22
N ASP A 106 8.03 -2.82 -0.36
CA ASP A 106 7.05 -2.65 0.70
C ASP A 106 7.31 -1.42 1.58
N LEU A 107 7.73 -0.30 0.98
CA LEU A 107 7.90 0.95 1.71
C LEU A 107 6.50 1.54 1.99
N TYR A 108 6.21 1.89 3.24
CA TYR A 108 4.88 2.36 3.63
C TYR A 108 4.91 3.60 4.54
N SER A 109 3.74 4.22 4.71
CA SER A 109 3.57 5.41 5.56
C SER A 109 3.39 5.06 7.05
N PRO A 110 3.55 5.99 8.00
CA PRO A 110 3.44 5.63 9.42
C PRO A 110 2.10 4.99 9.78
N LEU A 111 2.13 4.07 10.76
CA LEU A 111 0.90 3.46 11.27
C LEU A 111 0.00 4.54 11.87
N ASN A 112 -1.31 4.42 11.63
CA ASN A 112 -2.29 5.27 12.31
C ASN A 112 -2.48 4.82 13.77
N ASN A 113 -3.22 5.61 14.57
CA ASN A 113 -3.52 5.29 15.98
C ASN A 113 -4.22 3.94 16.21
N GLY A 114 -4.69 3.27 15.15
CA GLY A 114 -5.26 1.92 15.20
C GLY A 114 -4.28 0.81 14.81
N GLY A 115 -3.00 1.12 14.61
CA GLY A 115 -1.97 0.18 14.17
C GLY A 115 -2.10 -0.24 12.71
N ASN A 116 -2.89 0.45 11.89
CA ASN A 116 -3.05 0.11 10.48
C ASN A 116 -2.19 1.02 9.60
N ILE A 117 -1.73 0.49 8.48
CA ILE A 117 -1.04 1.27 7.44
C ILE A 117 -2.10 2.06 6.66
N PRO A 118 -2.06 3.40 6.66
CA PRO A 118 -2.97 4.20 5.87
C PRO A 118 -2.57 4.18 4.39
N ASP A 119 -3.49 4.60 3.52
CA ASP A 119 -3.18 4.80 2.10
C ASP A 119 -2.07 5.84 1.93
N VAL A 120 -1.13 5.55 1.04
CA VAL A 120 -0.06 6.46 0.60
C VAL A 120 -0.71 7.59 -0.18
N SER A 121 -0.67 8.78 0.41
CA SER A 121 -1.18 10.01 -0.22
C SER A 121 -0.17 10.59 -1.22
N HIS A 122 1.11 10.54 -0.88
CA HIS A 122 2.22 11.08 -1.66
C HIS A 122 3.51 10.34 -1.30
N TRP A 123 4.44 10.27 -2.25
CA TRP A 123 5.81 9.87 -1.96
C TRP A 123 6.76 10.65 -2.87
N PHE A 124 8.03 10.76 -2.48
CA PHE A 124 9.07 11.33 -3.30
C PHE A 124 10.44 10.79 -2.86
N ALA A 125 11.40 10.78 -3.78
CA ALA A 125 12.77 10.44 -3.49
C ALA A 125 13.67 11.68 -3.48
N CYS A 126 14.67 11.67 -2.61
CA CYS A 126 15.72 12.66 -2.55
C CYS A 126 17.02 12.03 -3.05
N GLY A 127 17.69 12.71 -3.98
CA GLY A 127 18.94 12.23 -4.55
C GLY A 127 19.89 13.35 -4.94
N VAL A 128 21.14 12.98 -5.13
CA VAL A 128 22.20 13.84 -5.65
C VAL A 128 22.39 13.45 -7.12
N LYS A 129 22.40 14.44 -8.02
CA LYS A 129 22.74 14.19 -9.42
C LYS A 129 24.25 14.11 -9.56
N ASP A 130 24.73 12.99 -10.06
CA ASP A 130 26.11 12.87 -10.48
C ASP A 130 26.33 13.79 -11.68
N THR A 131 27.08 14.86 -11.46
CA THR A 131 27.57 15.73 -12.53
C THR A 131 28.76 15.13 -13.26
N THR A 132 29.19 13.93 -12.87
CA THR A 132 30.25 13.18 -13.54
C THR A 132 29.77 12.83 -14.94
N THR A 133 30.11 13.70 -15.89
CA THR A 133 29.95 13.47 -17.31
C THR A 133 30.84 12.27 -17.64
N THR A 134 30.26 11.06 -17.67
CA THR A 134 30.92 9.90 -18.23
C THR A 134 31.19 10.21 -19.70
N THR A 135 32.38 10.76 -19.96
CA THR A 135 32.89 10.92 -21.32
C THR A 135 33.19 9.51 -21.78
N THR A 136 32.22 8.85 -22.40
CA THR A 136 32.42 7.57 -23.07
C THR A 136 33.47 7.80 -24.13
N THR A 137 34.73 7.52 -23.79
CA THR A 137 35.84 7.62 -24.74
C THR A 137 35.69 6.40 -25.64
N THR A 138 34.93 6.56 -26.72
CA THR A 138 34.79 5.55 -27.77
C THR A 138 36.18 5.32 -28.35
N THR A 139 36.90 4.34 -27.81
CA THR A 139 38.18 3.90 -28.36
C THR A 139 37.85 3.13 -29.63
N SER A 140 37.77 3.85 -30.75
CA SER A 140 37.69 3.27 -32.08
C SER A 140 39.00 2.50 -32.32
N SER A 141 38.98 1.18 -32.10
CA SER A 141 40.02 0.31 -32.65
C SER A 141 39.88 0.36 -34.17
N GLY A 142 40.75 1.15 -34.80
CA GLY A 142 40.82 1.27 -36.24
C GLY A 142 41.21 -0.06 -36.87
N THR A 143 40.23 -0.75 -37.43
CA THR A 143 40.47 -1.77 -38.44
C THR A 143 40.59 -1.07 -39.79
N THR A 144 41.81 -0.99 -40.32
CA THR A 144 42.08 -0.55 -41.70
C THR A 144 41.52 -1.58 -42.68
N THR A 145 40.35 -1.28 -43.27
CA THR A 145 39.83 -2.00 -44.43
C THR A 145 40.03 -1.15 -45.68
N THR A 146 41.07 -1.49 -46.45
CA THR A 146 41.19 -1.11 -47.86
C THR A 146 40.20 -1.95 -48.66
N THR A 147 39.37 -1.36 -49.55
CA THR A 147 39.08 -1.80 -50.95
C THR A 147 37.93 -1.00 -51.61
N ALA A 148 38.21 -0.60 -52.87
CA ALA A 148 37.37 -0.27 -54.04
C ALA A 148 36.46 0.99 -54.09
N PRO A 149 36.55 1.80 -55.19
CA PRO A 149 35.54 2.77 -55.57
C PRO A 149 34.38 2.11 -56.31
N GLY A 150 33.19 2.18 -55.71
CA GLY A 150 31.92 1.82 -56.34
C GLY A 150 30.99 3.01 -56.34
N GLU A 151 30.62 3.47 -57.53
CA GLU A 151 29.53 4.40 -57.78
C GLU A 151 28.21 3.87 -57.20
N THR A 152 27.35 4.75 -56.68
CA THR A 152 25.94 4.90 -57.10
C THR A 152 25.18 5.82 -56.14
N THR A 153 24.60 6.85 -56.73
CA THR A 153 23.65 7.83 -56.22
C THR A 153 22.38 7.18 -55.68
N THR A 154 21.90 7.60 -54.50
CA THR A 154 20.45 7.68 -54.24
C THR A 154 20.16 8.84 -53.29
N ASP A 155 19.47 9.82 -53.85
CA ASP A 155 18.88 10.98 -53.21
C ASP A 155 17.77 10.51 -52.25
N VAL A 156 17.86 10.90 -50.98
CA VAL A 156 16.82 10.62 -49.96
C VAL A 156 16.30 11.96 -49.45
N THR A 157 15.05 12.22 -49.84
CA THR A 157 14.22 13.36 -49.48
C THR A 157 14.18 13.58 -47.96
N PRO A 158 14.33 14.82 -47.45
CA PRO A 158 14.13 15.09 -46.04
C PRO A 158 12.65 15.01 -45.68
N THR A 159 12.29 14.10 -44.76
CA THR A 159 10.98 14.11 -44.10
C THR A 159 11.00 15.17 -43.01
N THR A 160 10.19 16.21 -43.20
CA THR A 160 9.91 17.25 -42.21
C THR A 160 9.02 16.66 -41.11
N ASP A 161 9.59 16.44 -39.93
CA ASP A 161 8.81 16.13 -38.72
C ASP A 161 8.07 17.39 -38.25
N VAL A 162 6.74 17.28 -38.22
CA VAL A 162 5.82 18.28 -37.69
C VAL A 162 5.92 18.28 -36.16
N PRO A 163 6.08 19.43 -35.50
CA PRO A 163 6.03 19.48 -34.04
C PRO A 163 4.60 19.19 -33.56
N THR A 164 4.43 18.08 -32.84
CA THR A 164 3.22 17.79 -32.07
C THR A 164 3.14 18.78 -30.91
N SER A 165 2.13 19.66 -30.97
CA SER A 165 1.76 20.59 -29.91
C SER A 165 1.48 19.84 -28.61
N PRO A 166 1.94 20.34 -27.44
CA PRO A 166 1.55 19.75 -26.16
C PRO A 166 0.04 19.91 -25.95
N GLU A 167 -0.57 18.82 -25.48
CA GLU A 167 -1.97 18.75 -25.07
C GLU A 167 -2.18 19.63 -23.83
N VAL A 168 -3.12 20.57 -23.92
CA VAL A 168 -3.50 21.46 -22.82
C VAL A 168 -4.38 20.67 -21.88
N THR A 169 -3.87 20.29 -20.71
CA THR A 169 -4.69 19.73 -19.64
C THR A 169 -5.50 20.86 -19.02
N THR A 170 -6.78 20.96 -19.38
CA THR A 170 -7.75 21.81 -18.70
C THR A 170 -7.92 21.33 -17.26
N THR A 171 -7.47 22.15 -16.31
CA THR A 171 -7.84 22.02 -14.89
C THR A 171 -9.30 22.41 -14.75
N THR A 172 -10.17 21.42 -14.58
CA THR A 172 -11.58 21.63 -14.23
C THR A 172 -11.64 22.25 -12.84
N ALA A 173 -12.23 23.45 -12.73
CA ALA A 173 -12.55 24.06 -11.45
C ALA A 173 -13.47 23.14 -10.63
N PRO A 174 -13.42 23.18 -9.29
CA PRO A 174 -14.32 22.40 -8.46
C PRO A 174 -15.77 22.69 -8.85
N GLY A 175 -16.48 21.65 -9.28
CA GLY A 175 -17.91 21.74 -9.53
C GLY A 175 -18.63 22.21 -8.27
N ALA A 176 -19.63 23.08 -8.46
CA ALA A 176 -20.62 23.38 -7.45
C ALA A 176 -21.23 22.06 -6.92
N PRO A 177 -21.73 22.02 -5.66
CA PRO A 177 -22.24 20.80 -5.07
C PRO A 177 -23.42 20.30 -5.91
N GLY A 178 -23.21 19.18 -6.61
CA GLY A 178 -24.25 18.44 -7.31
C GLY A 178 -25.17 17.78 -6.29
N GLU A 179 -26.47 17.88 -6.52
CA GLU A 179 -27.55 17.26 -5.75
C GLU A 179 -27.69 15.76 -6.10
N ASP A 180 -26.55 15.07 -6.19
CA ASP A 180 -26.53 13.65 -6.49
C ASP A 180 -26.30 12.91 -5.17
N ASP A 181 -27.27 12.10 -4.76
CA ASP A 181 -27.30 11.23 -3.57
C ASP A 181 -26.22 10.12 -3.60
N ASP A 182 -25.05 10.40 -4.19
CA ASP A 182 -23.95 9.47 -4.34
C ASP A 182 -22.96 9.66 -3.18
N LEU A 183 -23.40 9.16 -2.01
CA LEU A 183 -22.53 9.01 -0.85
C LEU A 183 -21.38 8.08 -1.20
N ALA A 184 -20.16 8.43 -0.80
CA ALA A 184 -18.97 7.63 -1.04
C ALA A 184 -19.20 6.14 -0.72
N ASP A 185 -18.99 5.27 -1.71
CA ASP A 185 -19.10 3.82 -1.58
C ASP A 185 -17.95 3.30 -0.70
N THR A 186 -18.13 3.41 0.62
CA THR A 186 -17.14 3.06 1.64
C THR A 186 -17.06 1.54 1.87
N GLY A 187 -17.68 0.72 1.02
CA GLY A 187 -17.71 -0.74 1.15
C GLY A 187 -18.43 -1.24 2.41
N ALA A 188 -19.03 -0.34 3.19
CA ALA A 188 -19.77 -0.66 4.38
C ALA A 188 -21.13 -1.25 3.98
N ASN A 189 -21.24 -2.58 3.96
CA ASN A 189 -22.51 -3.26 3.70
C ASN A 189 -23.41 -3.21 4.96
N PRO A 190 -24.47 -2.38 5.00
CA PRO A 190 -25.32 -2.26 6.19
C PRO A 190 -26.11 -3.55 6.49
N GLY A 191 -26.20 -4.48 5.54
CA GLY A 191 -26.96 -5.73 5.71
C GLY A 191 -26.47 -6.61 6.85
N TRP A 192 -25.15 -6.70 7.06
CA TRP A 192 -24.61 -7.52 8.17
C TRP A 192 -24.79 -6.83 9.54
N LEU A 193 -24.72 -5.49 9.58
CA LEU A 193 -24.99 -4.71 10.79
C LEU A 193 -26.45 -4.83 11.22
N LEU A 194 -27.39 -4.85 10.27
CA LEU A 194 -28.80 -5.08 10.57
C LEU A 194 -29.07 -6.50 11.11
N LEU A 195 -28.43 -7.52 10.53
CA LEU A 195 -28.57 -8.91 10.98
C LEU A 195 -28.01 -9.11 12.40
N THR A 196 -26.83 -8.55 12.68
CA THR A 196 -26.20 -8.63 14.01
C THR A 196 -27.00 -7.84 15.05
N GLY A 197 -27.49 -6.65 14.71
CA GLY A 197 -28.35 -5.85 15.58
C GLY A 197 -29.63 -6.60 15.98
N LEU A 198 -30.28 -7.27 15.02
CA LEU A 198 -31.51 -8.01 15.28
C LEU A 198 -31.27 -9.26 16.15
N LEU A 199 -30.16 -9.96 15.92
CA LEU A 199 -29.74 -11.09 16.76
C LEU A 199 -29.47 -10.66 18.20
N LEU A 200 -28.81 -9.51 18.39
CA LEU A 200 -28.50 -8.97 19.72
C LEU A 200 -29.79 -8.57 20.47
N LEU A 201 -30.72 -7.92 19.78
CA LEU A 201 -32.03 -7.56 20.33
C LEU A 201 -32.84 -8.79 20.74
N ALA A 202 -32.87 -9.82 19.89
CA ALA A 202 -33.54 -11.07 20.21
C ALA A 202 -32.91 -11.78 21.43
N GLY A 203 -31.57 -11.86 21.47
CA GLY A 203 -30.84 -12.47 22.58
C GLY A 203 -31.00 -11.71 23.90
N GLY A 204 -30.83 -10.38 23.88
CA GLY A 204 -31.01 -9.52 25.04
C GLY A 204 -32.45 -9.51 25.55
N GLY A 205 -33.43 -9.52 24.64
CA GLY A 205 -34.85 -9.66 24.97
C GLY A 205 -35.15 -10.98 25.69
N LEU A 206 -34.67 -12.10 25.15
CA LEU A 206 -34.84 -13.42 25.77
C LEU A 206 -34.22 -13.50 27.18
N ALA A 207 -33.06 -12.87 27.39
CA ALA A 207 -32.41 -12.83 28.71
C ALA A 207 -33.19 -12.00 29.75
N LEU A 208 -33.78 -10.86 29.33
CA LEU A 208 -34.53 -9.98 30.23
C LEU A 208 -35.94 -10.50 30.55
N PHE A 209 -36.60 -11.15 29.59
CA PHE A 209 -37.99 -11.61 29.73
C PHE A 209 -38.12 -13.07 30.18
N SER A 210 -37.03 -13.85 30.23
CA SER A 210 -37.07 -15.21 30.79
C SER A 210 -36.88 -15.23 32.31
N PRO A 211 -37.92 -15.53 33.11
CA PRO A 211 -37.80 -15.59 34.57
C PRO A 211 -36.81 -16.68 35.03
N LYS A 212 -36.63 -17.74 34.23
CA LYS A 212 -35.64 -18.80 34.50
C LYS A 212 -34.19 -18.34 34.33
N VAL A 213 -33.92 -17.47 33.37
CA VAL A 213 -32.56 -16.92 33.11
C VAL A 213 -32.20 -15.88 34.16
N ARG A 214 -33.16 -15.03 34.54
CA ARG A 214 -33.01 -14.08 35.65
C ARG A 214 -32.71 -14.78 36.98
N ALA A 215 -33.39 -15.90 37.27
CA ALA A 215 -33.16 -16.69 38.48
C ALA A 215 -31.80 -17.41 38.50
N ALA A 216 -31.18 -17.67 37.34
CA ALA A 216 -29.86 -18.27 37.24
C ALA A 216 -28.74 -17.24 37.47
N PHE A 217 -28.92 -16.00 37.00
CA PHE A 217 -27.96 -14.91 37.24
C PHE A 217 -27.99 -14.38 38.68
N ALA A 218 -29.15 -14.35 39.34
CA ALA A 218 -29.28 -13.90 40.73
C ALA A 218 -28.73 -14.90 41.78
N ARG A 219 -28.24 -16.07 41.37
CA ARG A 219 -27.66 -17.11 42.25
C ARG A 219 -26.13 -17.25 42.13
N ARG A 220 -25.49 -16.39 41.34
CA ARG A 220 -24.04 -16.18 41.37
C ARG A 220 -23.75 -14.90 42.14
#